data_AF-A0A6L6G7H4-F1
#
_entry.id   AF-A0A6L6G7H4-F1
#
_cell.length_a   1.000
_cell.length_b   1.000
_cell.length_c   1.000
_cell.angle_alpha   90.00
_cell.angle_beta   90.00
_cell.angle_gamma   90.00
#
_symmetry.space_group_name_H-M   'P 1'
#
loop_
_entity.id
_entity.type
_entity.pdbx_description
1 polymer ?
#
loop_
_entity_poly.entity_id
_entity_poly.type
_entity_poly.pdbx_seq_one_letter_code
_entity_poly.pdbx_strand_id
1 'polypeptide(L)'
;MVSLEIMKIDIKDFGCYKDYKQHGQSGIGNDFNNERVNIFYGRNYSGKSTYSKIFQSIELKQLPEKYGDIDFEIKLANQTIIRSTEIGTHTLPIDCKVFNQRFIDDNIYLHNDNKLNSFQITIGSNTNETLKKIEEIRLNKLKPREDILSNIAADIQEKSNEYDKMKTSLNSKLSSTASKIKNQKNPSVVTSNRYDIRDIKNEFKNYSSNFPILPSQDDKEAVAELEQKIEQSKIRILEKNINKPQKIDLISSDKNFNFSLFLENTKKLLSKVVSVSNILDEYKNDPDKINW
;
A
#
# COMPACT_ATOMS: atom_id res chain seq x y z
N MET A 1 -23.99 63.16 -33.11
CA MET A 1 -23.23 61.96 -32.70
C MET A 1 -22.67 61.35 -33.98
N VAL A 2 -21.35 61.23 -34.11
CA VAL A 2 -20.72 60.77 -35.36
C VAL A 2 -20.91 59.26 -35.48
N SER A 3 -21.40 58.75 -36.62
CA SER A 3 -21.53 57.30 -36.82
C SER A 3 -20.15 56.64 -36.85
N LEU A 4 -19.99 55.53 -36.13
CA LEU A 4 -18.77 54.72 -36.03
C LEU A 4 -18.95 53.35 -36.69
N GLU A 5 -19.96 53.22 -37.56
CA GLU A 5 -20.22 51.98 -38.29
C GLU A 5 -19.04 51.66 -39.21
N ILE A 6 -18.72 50.38 -39.31
CA ILE A 6 -17.73 49.91 -40.28
C ILE A 6 -18.37 50.04 -41.67
N MET A 7 -17.73 50.78 -42.57
CA MET A 7 -18.19 50.93 -43.95
C MET A 7 -17.54 49.91 -44.87
N LYS A 8 -16.23 49.68 -44.72
CA LYS A 8 -15.50 48.77 -45.60
C LYS A 8 -14.24 48.23 -44.96
N ILE A 9 -13.76 47.11 -45.50
CA ILE A 9 -12.54 46.45 -45.10
C ILE A 9 -11.72 46.12 -46.34
N ASP A 10 -10.53 46.70 -46.44
CA ASP A 10 -9.54 46.37 -47.47
C ASP A 10 -8.45 45.49 -46.84
N ILE A 11 -8.01 44.45 -47.56
CA ILE A 11 -7.07 43.44 -47.04
C ILE A 11 -5.93 43.31 -48.04
N LYS A 12 -4.75 43.81 -47.69
CA LYS A 12 -3.55 43.66 -48.52
C LYS A 12 -2.98 42.26 -48.39
N ASP A 13 -2.84 41.76 -47.16
CA ASP A 13 -2.35 40.41 -46.90
C ASP A 13 -2.98 39.84 -45.63
N PHE A 14 -3.79 38.78 -45.74
CA PHE A 14 -4.26 38.04 -44.57
C PHE A 14 -4.78 36.65 -44.95
N GLY A 15 -4.02 35.61 -44.61
CA GLY A 15 -4.42 34.23 -44.88
C GLY A 15 -4.59 33.95 -46.37
N CYS A 16 -5.84 33.75 -46.83
CA CYS A 16 -6.14 33.52 -48.24
C CYS A 16 -6.42 34.81 -49.04
N TYR A 17 -6.46 35.97 -48.38
CA TYR A 17 -6.69 37.26 -49.04
C TYR A 17 -5.35 37.88 -49.45
N LYS A 18 -5.24 38.29 -50.71
CA LYS A 18 -4.13 39.04 -51.28
C LYS A 18 -4.70 40.18 -52.12
N ASP A 19 -4.33 41.43 -51.79
CA ASP A 19 -4.80 42.66 -52.43
C ASP A 19 -6.33 42.73 -52.63
N TYR A 20 -7.08 42.18 -51.66
CA TYR A 20 -8.53 42.24 -51.66
C TYR A 20 -8.97 43.68 -51.34
N LYS A 21 -9.66 44.29 -52.29
CA LYS A 21 -10.30 45.58 -52.13
C LYS A 21 -11.80 45.40 -52.16
N GLN A 22 -12.48 45.87 -51.12
CA GLN A 22 -13.94 45.81 -51.09
C GLN A 22 -14.58 46.69 -52.18
N HIS A 23 -13.81 47.64 -52.74
CA HIS A 23 -14.23 48.45 -53.88
C HIS A 23 -13.26 48.29 -55.07
N GLY A 24 -13.78 47.88 -56.23
CA GLY A 24 -13.02 47.83 -57.49
C GLY A 24 -13.42 46.67 -58.42
N GLN A 25 -14.11 47.03 -59.51
CA GLN A 25 -14.47 46.28 -60.73
C GLN A 25 -14.94 44.81 -60.62
N SER A 26 -16.20 44.64 -61.06
CA SER A 26 -16.81 43.41 -61.56
C SER A 26 -17.02 42.29 -60.54
N GLY A 27 -17.99 42.51 -59.62
CA GLY A 27 -18.84 41.42 -59.16
C GLY A 27 -19.35 41.51 -57.73
N ILE A 28 -18.56 42.09 -56.81
CA ILE A 28 -18.87 42.12 -55.37
C ILE A 28 -18.22 43.37 -54.77
N GLY A 29 -18.88 44.53 -54.82
CA GLY A 29 -18.22 45.75 -54.34
C GLY A 29 -19.15 46.92 -54.12
N ASN A 30 -19.92 46.86 -53.04
CA ASN A 30 -20.49 48.03 -52.39
C ASN A 30 -19.91 48.13 -50.97
N ASP A 31 -19.94 49.33 -50.40
CA ASP A 31 -19.78 49.49 -48.95
C ASP A 31 -20.75 48.55 -48.21
N PHE A 32 -20.42 48.20 -46.97
CA PHE A 32 -21.35 47.46 -46.13
C PHE A 32 -22.70 48.17 -46.11
N ASN A 33 -23.75 47.36 -46.08
CA ASN A 33 -25.09 47.89 -46.02
C ASN A 33 -25.22 48.69 -44.71
N ASN A 34 -25.79 49.90 -44.84
CA ASN A 34 -26.18 50.73 -43.70
C ASN A 34 -27.37 50.10 -42.94
N GLU A 35 -28.04 49.10 -43.53
CA GLU A 35 -28.97 48.24 -42.80
C GLU A 35 -28.21 47.33 -41.82
N ARG A 36 -28.84 47.03 -40.67
CA ARG A 36 -28.21 46.40 -39.49
C ARG A 36 -27.57 45.01 -39.73
N VAL A 37 -27.75 44.39 -40.90
CA VAL A 37 -27.33 43.01 -41.18
C VAL A 37 -26.57 42.93 -42.50
N ASN A 38 -25.35 42.40 -42.45
CA ASN A 38 -24.51 42.12 -43.61
C ASN A 38 -24.30 40.60 -43.73
N ILE A 39 -24.60 40.02 -44.90
CA ILE A 39 -24.52 38.58 -45.14
C ILE A 39 -23.33 38.26 -46.06
N PHE A 40 -22.39 37.47 -45.54
CA PHE A 40 -21.22 36.99 -46.29
C PHE A 40 -21.35 35.50 -46.57
N TYR A 41 -21.38 35.12 -47.85
CA TYR A 41 -21.50 33.73 -48.28
C TYR A 41 -20.47 33.38 -49.36
N GLY A 42 -20.23 32.09 -49.58
CA GLY A 42 -19.24 31.61 -50.53
C GLY A 42 -18.91 30.13 -50.32
N ARG A 43 -18.14 29.55 -51.23
CA ARG A 43 -17.71 28.13 -51.17
C ARG A 43 -16.88 27.84 -49.91
N ASN A 44 -16.78 26.57 -49.53
CA ASN A 44 -15.81 26.17 -48.50
C ASN A 44 -14.41 26.64 -48.92
N TYR A 45 -13.61 27.04 -47.93
CA TYR A 45 -12.26 27.60 -48.13
C TYR A 45 -12.21 28.98 -48.83
N SER A 46 -13.34 29.65 -49.07
CA SER A 46 -13.39 31.00 -49.65
C SER A 46 -12.96 32.13 -48.70
N GLY A 47 -12.37 31.80 -47.55
CA GLY A 47 -11.89 32.80 -46.59
C GLY A 47 -12.89 33.35 -45.56
N LYS A 48 -14.16 32.91 -45.55
CA LYS A 48 -15.19 33.42 -44.60
C LYS A 48 -14.73 33.41 -43.13
N SER A 49 -14.17 32.30 -42.67
CA SER A 49 -13.65 32.18 -41.29
C SER A 49 -12.37 32.98 -41.05
N THR A 50 -11.61 33.31 -42.10
CA THR A 50 -10.48 34.25 -42.02
C THR A 50 -11.00 35.68 -41.92
N TYR A 51 -12.01 36.04 -42.70
CA TYR A 51 -12.66 37.35 -42.65
C TYR A 51 -13.25 37.66 -41.26
N SER A 52 -13.93 36.68 -40.64
CA SER A 52 -14.48 36.86 -39.29
C SER A 52 -13.42 37.13 -38.22
N LYS A 53 -12.16 36.73 -38.45
CA LYS A 53 -11.05 37.01 -37.54
C LYS A 53 -10.66 38.48 -37.49
N ILE A 54 -10.99 39.27 -38.52
CA ILE A 54 -10.77 40.72 -38.52
C ILE A 54 -11.59 41.36 -37.39
N PHE A 55 -12.89 41.05 -37.30
CA PHE A 55 -13.75 41.49 -36.22
C PHE A 55 -13.34 40.92 -34.87
N GLN A 56 -12.88 39.66 -34.83
CA GLN A 56 -12.39 39.05 -33.60
C GLN A 56 -11.13 39.75 -33.07
N SER A 57 -10.30 40.28 -33.97
CA SER A 57 -9.10 41.03 -33.59
C SER A 57 -9.45 42.33 -32.88
N ILE A 58 -10.57 42.95 -33.25
CA ILE A 58 -11.12 44.12 -32.54
C ILE A 58 -11.63 43.71 -31.15
N GLU A 59 -12.44 42.65 -31.08
CA GLU A 59 -13.02 42.16 -29.81
C GLU A 59 -11.95 41.79 -28.78
N LEU A 60 -10.95 40.99 -29.19
CA LEU A 60 -9.88 40.51 -28.32
C LEU A 60 -8.73 41.51 -28.18
N LYS A 61 -8.73 42.59 -28.97
CA LYS A 61 -7.63 43.56 -29.08
C LYS A 61 -6.29 42.87 -29.33
N GLN A 62 -6.29 41.83 -30.16
CA GLN A 62 -5.11 41.04 -30.47
C GLN A 62 -5.21 40.49 -31.90
N LEU A 63 -4.11 40.52 -32.64
CA LEU A 63 -4.03 39.87 -33.96
C LEU A 63 -3.95 38.33 -33.83
N PRO A 64 -4.43 37.56 -34.83
CA PRO A 64 -4.41 36.09 -34.77
C PRO A 64 -3.00 35.49 -34.85
N GLU A 65 -2.64 34.63 -33.89
CA GLU A 65 -1.27 34.10 -33.69
C GLU A 65 -0.75 33.13 -34.77
N LYS A 66 -1.62 32.55 -35.60
CA LYS A 66 -1.26 31.49 -36.58
C LYS A 66 -1.24 31.95 -38.03
N TYR A 67 -1.02 33.24 -38.26
CA TYR A 67 -0.91 33.82 -39.59
C TYR A 67 0.47 34.44 -39.74
N GLY A 68 0.95 34.51 -40.99
CA GLY A 68 2.16 35.25 -41.34
C GLY A 68 1.90 36.75 -41.29
N ASP A 69 2.18 37.44 -42.39
CA ASP A 69 1.88 38.86 -42.48
C ASP A 69 0.36 39.13 -42.42
N ILE A 70 -0.03 40.13 -41.61
CA ILE A 70 -1.41 40.56 -41.42
C ILE A 70 -1.49 42.06 -41.69
N ASP A 71 -2.05 42.42 -42.83
CA ASP A 71 -2.20 43.79 -43.30
C ASP A 71 -3.63 43.99 -43.84
N PHE A 72 -4.47 44.63 -43.02
CA PHE A 72 -5.82 45.03 -43.37
C PHE A 72 -6.11 46.42 -42.81
N GLU A 73 -7.06 47.11 -43.44
CA GLU A 73 -7.56 48.42 -43.06
C GLU A 73 -9.09 48.39 -42.96
N ILE A 74 -9.62 48.93 -41.87
CA ILE A 74 -11.06 49.05 -41.62
C ILE A 74 -11.42 50.52 -41.67
N LYS A 75 -12.28 50.91 -42.62
CA LYS A 75 -12.76 52.29 -42.74
C LYS A 75 -14.12 52.43 -42.07
N LEU A 76 -14.23 53.43 -41.20
CA LEU A 76 -15.46 53.79 -40.50
C LEU A 76 -16.24 54.90 -41.23
N ALA A 77 -17.52 55.06 -40.85
CA ALA A 77 -18.41 56.09 -41.39
C ALA A 77 -17.89 57.53 -41.20
N ASN A 78 -17.13 57.77 -40.15
CA ASN A 78 -16.48 59.05 -39.88
C ASN A 78 -15.16 59.26 -40.63
N GLN A 79 -14.83 58.39 -41.60
CA GLN A 79 -13.57 58.37 -42.36
C GLN A 79 -12.31 58.00 -41.54
N THR A 80 -12.45 57.62 -40.26
CA THR A 80 -11.35 57.04 -39.50
C THR A 80 -10.97 55.68 -40.10
N ILE A 81 -9.68 55.41 -40.16
CA ILE A 81 -9.13 54.14 -40.64
C ILE A 81 -8.44 53.46 -39.46
N ILE A 82 -8.84 52.23 -39.16
CA ILE A 82 -8.17 51.37 -38.19
C ILE A 82 -7.28 50.41 -38.98
N ARG A 83 -5.98 50.43 -38.67
CA ARG A 83 -4.99 49.54 -39.31
C ARG A 83 -4.76 48.30 -38.45
N SER A 84 -4.39 47.17 -39.07
CA SER A 84 -4.02 45.95 -38.33
C SER A 84 -2.93 46.19 -37.27
N THR A 85 -1.97 47.09 -37.54
CA THR A 85 -0.89 47.48 -36.62
C THR A 85 -1.36 48.23 -35.36
N GLU A 86 -2.54 48.83 -35.40
CA GLU A 86 -3.13 49.58 -34.28
C GLU A 86 -3.89 48.64 -33.31
N ILE A 87 -4.20 47.42 -33.76
CA ILE A 87 -4.86 46.41 -32.94
C ILE A 87 -3.95 46.02 -31.77
N GLY A 88 -4.47 46.13 -30.55
CA GLY A 88 -3.77 45.77 -29.30
C GLY A 88 -2.78 46.80 -28.77
N THR A 89 -2.45 47.83 -29.55
CA THR A 89 -1.55 48.92 -29.13
C THR A 89 -2.31 50.18 -28.73
N HIS A 90 -3.46 50.44 -29.36
CA HIS A 90 -4.26 51.65 -29.11
C HIS A 90 -5.69 51.33 -28.67
N THR A 91 -6.33 52.29 -28.01
CA THR A 91 -7.77 52.22 -27.72
C THR A 91 -8.54 52.42 -29.02
N LEU A 92 -9.20 51.35 -29.47
CA LEU A 92 -10.00 51.38 -30.70
C LEU A 92 -11.29 52.20 -30.50
N PRO A 93 -11.74 52.95 -31.52
CA PRO A 93 -12.96 53.76 -31.45
C PRO A 93 -14.25 52.91 -31.49
N ILE A 94 -14.14 51.62 -31.79
CA ILE A 94 -15.26 50.68 -31.92
C ILE A 94 -15.06 49.46 -31.04
N ASP A 95 -16.16 48.86 -30.59
CA ASP A 95 -16.18 47.53 -29.96
C ASP A 95 -16.91 46.54 -30.86
N CYS A 96 -16.51 45.28 -30.80
CA CYS A 96 -17.11 44.18 -31.54
C CYS A 96 -17.38 43.01 -30.58
N LYS A 97 -18.39 42.21 -30.90
CA LYS A 97 -18.65 40.92 -30.27
C LYS A 97 -18.76 39.86 -31.34
N VAL A 98 -17.96 38.80 -31.25
CA VAL A 98 -17.86 37.79 -32.31
C VAL A 98 -18.25 36.43 -31.79
N PHE A 99 -19.36 35.91 -32.32
CA PHE A 99 -19.79 34.53 -32.10
C PHE A 99 -19.27 33.65 -33.24
N ASN A 100 -18.15 32.98 -33.04
CA ASN A 100 -17.53 32.06 -34.01
C ASN A 100 -17.05 30.77 -33.33
N GLN A 101 -16.42 29.86 -34.09
CA GLN A 101 -15.91 28.59 -33.54
C GLN A 101 -14.96 28.80 -32.36
N ARG A 102 -14.07 29.80 -32.41
CA ARG A 102 -13.17 30.11 -31.29
C ARG A 102 -13.94 30.58 -30.07
N PHE A 103 -15.00 31.38 -30.22
CA PHE A 103 -15.87 31.71 -29.09
C PHE A 103 -16.46 30.45 -28.44
N ILE A 104 -16.91 29.48 -29.25
CA ILE A 104 -17.41 28.19 -28.77
C ILE A 104 -16.29 27.43 -28.05
N ASP A 105 -15.12 27.27 -28.67
CA ASP A 105 -13.99 26.53 -28.10
C ASP A 105 -13.49 27.14 -26.77
N ASP A 106 -13.49 28.48 -26.68
CA ASP A 106 -12.99 29.22 -25.52
C ASP A 106 -14.05 29.29 -24.40
N ASN A 107 -15.33 29.46 -24.74
CA ASN A 107 -16.38 29.80 -23.78
C ASN A 107 -17.42 28.69 -23.55
N ILE A 108 -17.49 27.66 -24.39
CA ILE A 108 -18.46 26.57 -24.29
C ILE A 108 -17.71 25.25 -24.09
N TYR A 109 -17.69 24.76 -22.86
CA TYR A 109 -17.16 23.43 -22.55
C TYR A 109 -18.30 22.41 -22.57
N LEU A 110 -18.19 21.39 -23.44
CA LEU A 110 -19.11 20.27 -23.48
C LEU A 110 -18.58 19.15 -22.58
N HIS A 111 -19.27 18.89 -21.47
CA HIS A 111 -18.95 17.76 -20.60
C HIS A 111 -19.33 16.44 -21.28
N ASN A 112 -18.34 15.67 -21.74
CA ASN A 112 -18.57 14.35 -22.35
C ASN A 112 -18.65 13.20 -21.33
N ASP A 113 -18.50 13.48 -20.03
CA ASP A 113 -18.29 12.44 -19.01
C ASP A 113 -19.55 11.88 -18.36
N ASN A 114 -20.74 12.31 -18.77
CA ASN A 114 -21.96 11.79 -18.18
C ASN A 114 -22.56 10.67 -19.04
N LYS A 115 -22.62 9.46 -18.46
CA LYS A 115 -23.52 8.34 -18.81
C LYS A 115 -25.03 8.70 -18.75
N LEU A 116 -25.36 9.99 -18.68
CA LEU A 116 -26.70 10.54 -18.75
C LEU A 116 -26.70 11.50 -19.93
N ASN A 117 -27.65 11.34 -20.84
CA ASN A 117 -27.84 12.10 -22.08
C ASN A 117 -28.15 13.60 -21.83
N SER A 118 -27.30 14.31 -21.12
CA SER A 118 -27.44 15.74 -20.81
C SER A 118 -26.09 16.43 -20.96
N PHE A 119 -26.01 17.31 -21.95
CA PHE A 119 -24.90 18.23 -22.13
C PHE A 119 -25.08 19.37 -21.13
N GLN A 120 -24.19 19.45 -20.14
CA GLN A 120 -24.09 20.66 -19.33
C GLN A 120 -23.23 21.66 -20.13
N ILE A 121 -23.80 22.84 -20.40
CA ILE A 121 -23.09 23.93 -21.08
C ILE A 121 -22.70 24.96 -20.02
N THR A 122 -21.40 25.08 -19.75
CA THR A 122 -20.87 26.18 -18.93
C THR A 122 -20.48 27.31 -19.88
N ILE A 123 -21.02 28.52 -19.65
CA ILE A 123 -20.74 29.71 -20.45
C ILE A 123 -19.87 30.66 -19.63
N GLY A 124 -18.68 30.99 -20.14
CA GLY A 124 -17.80 32.01 -19.57
C GLY A 124 -16.32 31.60 -19.55
N SER A 125 -15.44 32.54 -19.91
CA SER A 125 -14.00 32.31 -19.97
C SER A 125 -13.41 31.91 -18.60
N ASN A 126 -13.79 32.60 -17.53
CA ASN A 126 -13.21 32.39 -16.20
C ASN A 126 -13.62 31.05 -15.57
N THR A 127 -14.83 30.58 -15.87
CA THR A 127 -15.35 29.30 -15.37
C THR A 127 -14.67 28.14 -16.09
N ASN A 128 -14.45 28.24 -17.41
CA ASN A 128 -13.75 27.21 -18.19
C ASN A 128 -12.29 27.02 -17.77
N GLU A 129 -11.54 28.10 -17.55
CA GLU A 129 -10.15 27.98 -17.05
C GLU A 129 -10.08 27.30 -15.68
N THR A 130 -11.04 27.61 -14.80
CA THR A 130 -11.11 27.02 -13.47
C THR A 130 -11.42 25.52 -13.56
N LEU A 131 -12.36 25.13 -14.43
CA LEU A 131 -12.70 23.72 -14.67
C LEU A 131 -11.51 22.92 -15.25
N LYS A 132 -10.79 23.49 -16.23
CA LYS A 132 -9.58 22.87 -16.78
C LYS A 132 -8.51 22.65 -15.71
N LYS A 133 -8.27 23.63 -14.84
CA LYS A 133 -7.34 23.50 -13.70
C LYS A 133 -7.78 22.43 -12.71
N ILE A 134 -9.09 22.30 -12.44
CA ILE A 134 -9.63 21.25 -11.58
C ILE A 134 -9.38 19.87 -12.19
N GLU A 135 -9.66 19.69 -13.49
CA GLU A 135 -9.39 18.43 -14.19
C GLU A 135 -7.89 18.09 -14.19
N GLU A 136 -7.03 19.07 -14.45
CA GLU A 136 -5.58 18.88 -14.41
C GLU A 136 -5.09 18.43 -13.02
N ILE A 137 -5.56 19.08 -11.96
CA ILE A 137 -5.24 18.69 -10.57
C ILE A 137 -5.75 17.27 -10.28
N ARG A 138 -6.96 16.94 -10.75
CA ARG A 138 -7.56 15.62 -10.57
C ARG A 138 -6.73 14.52 -11.23
N LEU A 139 -6.31 14.73 -12.48
CA LEU A 139 -5.57 13.74 -13.25
C LEU A 139 -4.11 13.64 -12.81
N ASN A 140 -3.43 14.77 -12.61
CA ASN A 140 -1.98 14.79 -12.39
C ASN A 140 -1.58 14.66 -10.92
N LYS A 141 -2.42 15.10 -9.97
CA LYS A 141 -2.06 15.12 -8.54
C LYS A 141 -2.85 14.12 -7.70
N LEU A 142 -4.16 13.97 -7.93
CA LEU A 142 -5.02 13.11 -7.12
C LEU A 142 -4.90 11.64 -7.49
N LYS A 143 -5.08 11.29 -8.77
CA LYS A 143 -5.02 9.88 -9.22
C LYS A 143 -3.73 9.14 -8.80
N PRO A 144 -2.51 9.69 -9.00
CA PRO A 144 -1.29 8.99 -8.59
C PRO A 144 -1.21 8.77 -7.07
N ARG A 145 -1.77 9.70 -6.27
CA ARG A 145 -1.81 9.56 -4.82
C ARG A 145 -2.83 8.52 -4.38
N GLU A 146 -3.98 8.43 -5.05
CA GLU A 146 -4.98 7.38 -4.80
C GLU A 146 -4.40 5.99 -5.07
N ASP A 147 -3.65 5.82 -6.17
CA ASP A 147 -2.99 4.56 -6.49
C ASP A 147 -1.96 4.17 -5.42
N ILE A 148 -1.13 5.12 -4.96
CA ILE A 148 -0.15 4.88 -3.89
C ILE A 148 -0.87 4.51 -2.58
N LEU A 149 -1.94 5.23 -2.22
CA LEU A 149 -2.72 4.95 -1.02
C LEU A 149 -3.36 3.56 -1.07
N SER A 150 -3.86 3.14 -2.23
CA SER A 150 -4.43 1.80 -2.40
C SER A 150 -3.38 0.71 -2.21
N ASN A 151 -2.16 0.90 -2.71
CA ASN A 151 -1.07 -0.06 -2.53
C ASN A 151 -0.64 -0.15 -1.05
N ILE A 152 -0.49 1.00 -0.38
CA ILE A 152 -0.15 1.04 1.06
C ILE A 152 -1.24 0.33 1.89
N ALA A 153 -2.51 0.55 1.56
CA ALA A 153 -3.61 -0.11 2.26
C ALA A 153 -3.55 -1.64 2.07
N ALA A 154 -3.21 -2.12 0.87
CA ALA A 154 -3.01 -3.55 0.61
C ALA A 154 -1.84 -4.13 1.41
N ASP A 155 -0.70 -3.45 1.45
CA ASP A 155 0.49 -3.87 2.21
C ASP A 155 0.20 -3.96 3.72
N ILE A 156 -0.50 -2.95 4.27
CA ILE A 156 -0.93 -2.95 5.67
C ILE A 156 -1.84 -4.15 5.96
N GLN A 157 -2.78 -4.45 5.06
CA GLN A 157 -3.69 -5.57 5.22
C GLN A 157 -2.95 -6.91 5.18
N GLU A 158 -1.97 -7.07 4.28
CA GLU A 158 -1.13 -8.27 4.20
C GLU A 158 -0.34 -8.47 5.49
N LYS A 159 0.33 -7.42 5.98
CA LYS A 159 1.12 -7.47 7.22
C LYS A 159 0.25 -7.74 8.45
N SER A 160 -0.96 -7.17 8.50
CA SER A 160 -1.92 -7.47 9.56
C SER A 160 -2.33 -8.95 9.55
N ASN A 161 -2.63 -9.51 8.38
CA ASN A 161 -2.97 -10.92 8.24
C ASN A 161 -1.82 -11.85 8.64
N GLU A 162 -0.58 -11.50 8.28
CA GLU A 162 0.64 -12.22 8.68
C GLU A 162 0.82 -12.22 10.20
N TYR A 163 0.67 -11.05 10.83
CA TYR A 163 0.73 -10.89 12.28
C TYR A 163 -0.33 -11.73 12.99
N ASP A 164 -1.58 -11.72 12.51
CA ASP A 164 -2.66 -12.51 13.12
C ASP A 164 -2.44 -14.02 12.99
N LYS A 165 -1.88 -14.48 11.86
CA LYS A 165 -1.45 -15.88 11.69
C LYS A 165 -0.36 -16.27 12.69
N MET A 166 0.70 -15.46 12.81
CA MET A 166 1.79 -15.70 13.76
C MET A 166 1.29 -15.70 15.21
N LYS A 167 0.44 -14.73 15.57
CA LYS A 167 -0.17 -14.61 16.89
C LYS A 167 -1.05 -15.83 17.23
N THR A 168 -1.84 -16.30 16.27
CA THR A 168 -2.68 -17.50 16.45
C THR A 168 -1.83 -18.76 16.62
N SER A 169 -0.78 -18.92 15.82
CA SER A 169 0.18 -20.02 15.92
C SER A 169 0.95 -20.01 17.25
N LEU A 170 1.36 -18.83 17.73
CA LEU A 170 1.99 -18.69 19.03
C LEU A 170 1.03 -19.07 20.17
N ASN A 171 -0.20 -18.54 20.15
CA ASN A 171 -1.19 -18.83 21.18
C ASN A 171 -1.56 -20.32 21.23
N SER A 172 -1.66 -21.00 20.09
CA SER A 172 -1.94 -22.44 20.04
C SER A 172 -0.79 -23.26 20.63
N LYS A 173 0.46 -22.92 20.30
CA LYS A 173 1.66 -23.54 20.91
C LYS A 173 1.67 -23.35 22.42
N LEU A 174 1.51 -22.11 22.91
CA LEU A 174 1.49 -21.82 24.35
C LEU A 174 0.36 -22.60 25.07
N SER A 175 -0.83 -22.64 24.50
CA SER A 175 -1.97 -23.41 25.04
C SER A 175 -1.67 -24.92 25.12
N SER A 176 -1.05 -25.48 24.07
CA SER A 176 -0.65 -26.88 24.05
C SER A 176 0.41 -27.20 25.11
N THR A 177 1.37 -26.29 25.33
CA THR A 177 2.40 -26.41 26.34
C THR A 177 1.81 -26.32 27.76
N ALA A 178 0.88 -25.38 28.00
CA ALA A 178 0.17 -25.28 29.27
C ALA A 178 -0.57 -26.57 29.61
N SER A 179 -1.25 -27.15 28.61
CA SER A 179 -1.95 -28.43 28.74
C SER A 179 -0.98 -29.58 29.06
N LYS A 180 0.20 -29.62 28.42
CA LYS A 180 1.24 -30.62 28.74
C LYS A 180 1.75 -30.48 30.16
N ILE A 181 2.06 -29.27 30.61
CA ILE A 181 2.55 -28.99 31.97
C ILE A 181 1.50 -29.37 33.01
N LYS A 182 0.23 -29.02 32.77
CA LYS A 182 -0.90 -29.43 33.63
C LYS A 182 -1.04 -30.95 33.74
N ASN A 183 -0.81 -31.68 32.64
CA ASN A 183 -0.98 -33.13 32.58
C ASN A 183 0.27 -33.91 33.05
N GLN A 184 1.45 -33.30 33.05
CA GLN A 184 2.67 -33.83 33.67
C GLN A 184 2.53 -33.72 35.19
N LYS A 185 1.91 -34.74 35.79
CA LYS A 185 1.64 -34.87 37.24
C LYS A 185 2.92 -34.90 38.09
N ASN A 186 3.60 -33.76 38.24
CA ASN A 186 4.62 -33.57 39.27
C ASN A 186 4.07 -32.60 40.34
N PRO A 187 3.56 -33.12 41.48
CA PRO A 187 2.84 -32.31 42.49
C PRO A 187 3.65 -31.17 43.11
N SER A 188 4.99 -31.22 42.99
CA SER A 188 5.90 -30.28 43.63
C SER A 188 6.11 -28.97 42.85
N VAL A 189 5.73 -28.91 41.57
CA VAL A 189 6.02 -27.75 40.69
C VAL A 189 4.75 -26.96 40.35
N VAL A 190 3.60 -27.61 40.28
CA VAL A 190 2.32 -26.96 39.92
C VAL A 190 1.44 -26.85 41.16
N THR A 191 1.52 -25.70 41.83
CA THR A 191 0.81 -25.44 43.10
C THR A 191 -0.70 -25.23 42.94
N SER A 192 -1.22 -25.15 41.71
CA SER A 192 -2.66 -24.94 41.46
C SER A 192 -3.23 -25.81 40.33
N ASN A 193 -4.47 -26.26 40.49
CA ASN A 193 -5.19 -27.10 39.52
C ASN A 193 -5.54 -26.39 38.18
N ARG A 194 -5.05 -25.15 37.96
CA ARG A 194 -5.47 -24.22 36.90
C ARG A 194 -4.29 -23.56 36.16
N TYR A 195 -3.28 -24.33 35.77
CA TYR A 195 -2.23 -23.80 34.88
C TYR A 195 -2.77 -23.53 33.47
N ASP A 196 -2.74 -22.27 33.02
CA ASP A 196 -3.25 -21.83 31.72
C ASP A 196 -2.25 -20.96 30.92
N ILE A 197 -2.67 -20.52 29.72
CA ILE A 197 -1.83 -19.74 28.82
C ILE A 197 -1.35 -18.40 29.41
N ARG A 198 -2.09 -17.82 30.36
CA ARG A 198 -1.75 -16.55 31.01
C ARG A 198 -0.60 -16.73 31.99
N ASP A 199 -0.53 -17.88 32.66
CA ASP A 199 0.54 -18.21 33.59
C ASP A 199 1.87 -18.31 32.83
N ILE A 200 1.89 -19.05 31.71
CA ILE A 200 3.06 -19.12 30.83
C ILE A 200 3.48 -17.73 30.35
N LYS A 201 2.53 -16.88 29.93
CA LYS A 201 2.85 -15.52 29.45
C LYS A 201 3.45 -14.64 30.55
N ASN A 202 2.93 -14.75 31.78
CA ASN A 202 3.47 -14.02 32.93
C ASN A 202 4.87 -14.54 33.32
N GLU A 203 5.09 -15.85 33.26
CA GLU A 203 6.42 -16.45 33.47
C GLU A 203 7.42 -15.96 32.43
N PHE A 204 7.07 -15.95 31.14
CA PHE A 204 7.92 -15.38 30.10
C PHE A 204 8.25 -13.91 30.36
N LYS A 205 7.29 -13.12 30.88
CA LYS A 205 7.50 -11.72 31.22
C LYS A 205 8.43 -11.55 32.43
N ASN A 206 8.24 -12.35 33.48
CA ASN A 206 8.99 -12.27 34.74
C ASN A 206 10.42 -12.81 34.61
N TYR A 207 10.62 -13.82 33.76
CA TYR A 207 11.91 -14.44 33.50
C TYR A 207 12.49 -14.02 32.15
N SER A 208 12.03 -12.90 31.57
CA SER A 208 12.49 -12.37 30.27
C SER A 208 14.02 -12.29 30.17
N SER A 209 14.69 -11.89 31.25
CA SER A 209 16.15 -11.81 31.37
C SER A 209 16.88 -13.16 31.37
N ASN A 210 16.17 -14.27 31.60
CA ASN A 210 16.73 -15.62 31.57
C ASN A 210 16.54 -16.29 30.20
N PHE A 211 15.74 -15.72 29.30
CA PHE A 211 15.55 -16.25 27.96
C PHE A 211 16.62 -15.66 27.02
N PRO A 212 17.31 -16.49 26.23
CA PRO A 212 18.24 -16.00 25.23
C PRO A 212 17.47 -15.22 24.15
N ILE A 213 18.04 -14.09 23.72
CA ILE A 213 17.55 -13.37 22.54
C ILE A 213 17.72 -14.31 21.35
N LEU A 214 16.62 -14.64 20.67
CA LEU A 214 16.67 -15.47 19.47
C LEU A 214 17.22 -14.61 18.32
N PRO A 215 18.27 -15.06 17.62
CA PRO A 215 18.74 -14.38 16.43
C PRO A 215 17.72 -14.51 15.29
N SER A 216 17.82 -13.61 14.30
CA SER A 216 17.02 -13.72 13.08
C SER A 216 17.30 -15.07 12.40
N GLN A 217 16.27 -15.69 11.81
CA GLN A 217 16.43 -16.97 11.09
C GLN A 217 17.36 -16.86 9.87
N ASP A 218 17.60 -15.63 9.40
CA ASP A 218 18.51 -15.37 8.28
C ASP A 218 20.00 -15.43 8.69
N ASP A 219 20.30 -15.35 9.99
CA ASP A 219 21.67 -15.39 10.52
C ASP A 219 22.04 -16.81 10.99
N LYS A 220 22.60 -17.58 10.06
CA LYS A 220 22.92 -19.01 10.25
C LYS A 220 23.95 -19.27 11.35
N GLU A 221 24.91 -18.37 11.55
CA GLU A 221 25.95 -18.54 12.58
C GLU A 221 25.36 -18.33 13.98
N ALA A 222 24.52 -17.31 14.15
CA ALA A 222 23.87 -17.05 15.42
C ALA A 222 22.87 -18.17 15.81
N VAL A 223 22.16 -18.75 14.83
CA VAL A 223 21.28 -19.92 15.05
C VAL A 223 22.07 -21.14 15.53
N ALA A 224 23.23 -21.43 14.92
CA ALA A 224 24.08 -22.56 15.32
C ALA A 224 24.65 -22.39 16.74
N GLU A 225 25.05 -21.17 17.12
CA GLU A 225 25.53 -20.88 18.48
C GLU A 225 24.42 -21.07 19.53
N LEU A 226 23.19 -20.67 19.19
CA LEU A 226 22.02 -20.86 20.05
C LEU A 226 21.71 -22.35 20.26
N GLU A 227 21.73 -23.16 19.20
CA GLU A 227 21.53 -24.62 19.29
C GLU A 227 22.56 -25.29 20.21
N GLN A 228 23.82 -24.88 20.10
CA GLN A 228 24.89 -25.39 20.96
C GLN A 228 24.67 -25.02 22.43
N LYS A 229 24.25 -23.78 22.72
CA LYS A 229 23.90 -23.34 24.08
C LYS A 229 22.69 -24.09 24.66
N ILE A 230 21.68 -24.39 23.84
CA ILE A 230 20.51 -25.18 24.24
C ILE A 230 20.94 -26.58 24.65
N GLU A 231 21.79 -27.23 23.85
CA GLU A 231 22.22 -28.60 24.13
C GLU A 231 23.06 -28.69 25.40
N GLN A 232 23.99 -27.75 25.60
CA GLN A 232 24.74 -27.64 26.86
C GLN A 232 23.83 -27.41 28.07
N SER A 233 22.78 -26.62 27.92
CA SER A 233 21.83 -26.33 29.00
C SER A 233 20.98 -27.55 29.36
N LYS A 234 20.54 -28.35 28.36
CA LYS A 234 19.86 -29.64 28.60
C LYS A 234 20.75 -30.60 29.38
N ILE A 235 22.02 -30.72 28.99
CA ILE A 235 23.00 -31.57 29.68
C ILE A 235 23.14 -31.15 31.14
N ARG A 236 23.32 -29.85 31.42
CA ARG A 236 23.42 -29.34 32.80
C ARG A 236 22.17 -29.62 33.64
N ILE A 237 20.98 -29.49 33.03
CA ILE A 237 19.72 -29.79 33.72
C ILE A 237 19.63 -31.29 34.03
N LEU A 238 20.01 -32.16 33.10
CA LEU A 238 20.03 -33.61 33.31
C LEU A 238 21.02 -34.00 34.42
N GLU A 239 22.25 -33.48 34.38
CA GLU A 239 23.27 -33.72 35.40
C GLU A 239 22.83 -33.27 36.80
N LYS A 240 22.15 -32.13 36.90
CA LYS A 240 21.63 -31.61 38.17
C LYS A 240 20.47 -32.42 38.73
N ASN A 241 19.70 -33.10 37.86
CA ASN A 241 18.55 -33.93 38.25
C ASN A 241 18.94 -35.40 38.52
N ILE A 242 20.14 -35.84 38.14
CA ILE A 242 20.69 -37.11 38.59
C ILE A 242 21.19 -36.91 40.03
N ASN A 243 20.32 -37.17 41.01
CA ASN A 243 20.79 -37.41 42.38
C ASN A 243 21.79 -38.56 42.31
N LYS A 244 23.07 -38.33 42.68
CA LYS A 244 24.03 -39.42 42.87
C LYS A 244 23.34 -40.49 43.74
N PRO A 245 23.23 -41.75 43.28
CA PRO A 245 22.67 -42.79 44.13
C PRO A 245 23.49 -42.83 45.42
N GLN A 246 22.83 -42.76 46.57
CA GLN A 246 23.50 -42.91 47.86
C GLN A 246 24.22 -44.26 47.84
N LYS A 247 25.53 -44.26 48.07
CA LYS A 247 26.26 -45.50 48.34
C LYS A 247 25.62 -46.13 49.58
N ILE A 248 24.95 -47.27 49.42
CA ILE A 248 24.50 -48.08 50.54
C ILE A 248 25.77 -48.65 51.18
N ASP A 249 26.15 -48.11 52.34
CA ASP A 249 27.23 -48.64 53.13
C ASP A 249 26.70 -49.84 53.93
N LEU A 250 26.75 -51.02 53.31
CA LEU A 250 26.26 -52.30 53.87
C LEU A 250 26.88 -52.66 55.23
N ILE A 251 28.00 -52.03 55.60
CA ILE A 251 28.72 -52.27 56.86
C ILE A 251 28.05 -51.52 58.02
N SER A 252 27.29 -50.45 57.74
CA SER A 252 26.64 -49.65 58.77
C SER A 252 25.34 -50.27 59.32
N SER A 253 24.71 -51.17 58.56
CA SER A 253 23.39 -51.75 58.90
C SER A 253 23.45 -52.88 59.93
N ASP A 254 24.60 -53.54 60.11
CA ASP A 254 24.75 -54.56 61.16
C ASP A 254 26.21 -54.66 61.62
N LYS A 255 26.54 -53.98 62.72
CA LYS A 255 27.90 -53.96 63.29
C LYS A 255 28.39 -55.36 63.72
N ASN A 256 27.49 -56.33 63.85
CA ASN A 256 27.82 -57.69 64.27
C ASN A 256 27.91 -58.69 63.10
N PHE A 257 27.63 -58.26 61.87
CA PHE A 257 27.70 -59.15 60.71
C PHE A 257 29.15 -59.38 60.28
N ASN A 258 29.71 -60.51 60.68
CA ASN A 258 31.06 -60.93 60.28
C ASN A 258 31.00 -61.70 58.94
N PHE A 259 31.33 -61.00 57.85
CA PHE A 259 31.35 -61.56 56.50
C PHE A 259 32.27 -62.77 56.37
N SER A 260 33.40 -62.80 57.09
CA SER A 260 34.34 -63.91 57.06
C SER A 260 33.76 -65.16 57.70
N LEU A 261 33.07 -65.02 58.84
CA LEU A 261 32.39 -66.14 59.51
C LEU A 261 31.24 -66.69 58.66
N PHE A 262 30.47 -65.80 58.02
CA PHE A 262 29.38 -66.20 57.13
C PHE A 262 29.90 -66.97 55.90
N LEU A 263 31.02 -66.51 55.32
CA LEU A 263 31.66 -67.17 54.19
C LEU A 263 32.22 -68.56 54.58
N GLU A 264 32.77 -68.69 55.78
CA GLU A 264 33.25 -69.97 56.29
C GLU A 264 32.10 -70.95 56.54
N ASN A 265 31.01 -70.49 57.17
CA ASN A 265 29.82 -71.28 57.42
C ASN A 265 29.16 -71.76 56.11
N THR A 266 29.06 -70.88 55.11
CA THR A 266 28.51 -71.25 53.80
C THR A 266 29.39 -72.25 53.06
N LYS A 267 30.73 -72.11 53.11
CA LYS A 267 31.63 -73.13 52.56
C LYS A 267 31.49 -74.48 53.27
N LYS A 268 31.39 -74.49 54.61
CA LYS A 268 31.13 -75.70 55.40
C LYS A 268 29.81 -76.35 54.99
N LEU A 269 28.75 -75.56 54.85
CA LEU A 269 27.43 -76.04 54.44
C LEU A 269 27.47 -76.67 53.05
N LEU A 270 28.11 -76.00 52.08
CA LEU A 270 28.26 -76.49 50.70
C LEU A 270 29.13 -77.75 50.60
N SER A 271 30.07 -77.94 51.54
CA SER A 271 30.93 -79.14 51.60
C SER A 271 30.27 -80.33 52.32
N LYS A 272 29.12 -80.13 52.98
CA LYS A 272 28.41 -81.19 53.70
C LYS A 272 27.69 -82.09 52.68
N VAL A 273 28.22 -83.29 52.47
CA VAL A 273 27.54 -84.32 51.66
C VAL A 273 26.46 -84.98 52.52
N VAL A 274 25.20 -84.80 52.16
CA VAL A 274 24.06 -85.38 52.88
C VAL A 274 23.81 -86.79 52.33
N SER A 275 23.96 -87.82 53.17
CA SER A 275 23.57 -89.18 52.81
C SER A 275 22.07 -89.39 53.05
N VAL A 276 21.40 -90.14 52.17
CA VAL A 276 19.94 -90.35 52.18
C VAL A 276 19.43 -90.91 53.52
N SER A 277 20.25 -91.70 54.22
CA SER A 277 19.92 -92.22 55.55
C SER A 277 19.78 -91.13 56.62
N ASN A 278 20.60 -90.08 56.56
CA ASN A 278 20.57 -88.99 57.56
C ASN A 278 19.36 -88.07 57.37
N ILE A 279 18.84 -87.98 56.14
CA ILE A 279 17.66 -87.16 55.80
C ILE A 279 16.41 -87.72 56.48
N LEU A 280 16.24 -89.04 56.46
CA LEU A 280 15.09 -89.71 57.04
C LEU A 280 15.06 -89.61 58.58
N ASP A 281 16.22 -89.63 59.23
CA ASP A 281 16.32 -89.44 60.69
C ASP A 281 16.06 -87.98 61.12
N GLU A 282 16.45 -87.00 60.30
CA GLU A 282 16.24 -85.58 60.59
C GLU A 282 14.75 -85.20 60.48
N TYR A 283 14.02 -85.75 59.49
CA TYR A 283 12.57 -85.58 59.37
C TYR A 283 11.77 -86.32 60.45
N LYS A 284 12.32 -87.39 61.03
CA LYS A 284 11.66 -88.11 62.12
C LYS A 284 11.63 -87.31 63.42
N ASN A 285 12.65 -86.47 63.63
CA ASN A 285 12.79 -85.66 64.85
C ASN A 285 12.12 -84.28 64.75
N ASP A 286 11.83 -83.79 63.53
CA ASP A 286 11.30 -82.44 63.32
C ASP A 286 10.28 -82.42 62.16
N PRO A 287 9.03 -82.88 62.39
CA PRO A 287 8.05 -83.15 61.33
C PRO A 287 7.59 -81.90 60.55
N ASP A 288 7.69 -80.71 61.15
CA ASP A 288 7.18 -79.47 60.58
C ASP A 288 8.03 -78.94 59.41
N LYS A 289 9.26 -79.45 59.23
CA LYS A 289 10.15 -79.09 58.11
C LYS A 289 9.71 -79.62 56.75
N ILE A 290 8.71 -80.49 56.69
CA ILE A 290 8.14 -80.97 55.42
C ILE A 290 7.23 -79.92 54.76
N ASN A 291 6.71 -78.96 55.53
CA ASN A 291 5.67 -78.02 55.07
C ASN A 291 6.20 -76.62 54.68
N TRP A 292 7.50 -76.48 54.42
CA TRP A 292 8.12 -75.25 53.91
C TRP A 292 8.78 -75.48 52.56
#